data_AF-A0A383C2S6-F1
#
_entry.id   AF-A0A383C2S6-F1
#
_cell.length_a   1.000
_cell.length_b   1.000
_cell.length_c   1.000
_cell.angle_alpha   90.00
_cell.angle_beta   90.00
_cell.angle_gamma   90.00
#
_symmetry.space_group_name_H-M   'P 1'
#
loop_
_entity.id
_entity.type
_entity.pdbx_description
1 polymer ?
#
loop_
_entity_poly.entity_id
_entity_poly.type
_entity_poly.pdbx_seq_one_letter_code
_entity_poly.pdbx_strand_id
1 'polypeptide(L)'
;GCGDGSLAAALGESGAWVVHGLEKNRKLVAAARRKIEALGSYGRVSVESWGGKELPYADNLVNLVISREAAGLELAEVMRVLVPQGVLLVENSGKWERKVKPWPDEIDDWTHFLHGPDNNAVSRDKLVGPPRHIQWIGDPKFSRAHEQTASFSAAVTYRGRMFYIIDETPPVDIRLEARWSLVARDAFNGMILWKRPMQRWVNQLRRFRSGPASLPFRLVAGDDRVFVTFDFEGPVHVLDAF
;
A
#
# COMPACT_ATOMS: atom_id res chain seq x y z
N GLY A 1 -0.10 22.12 10.14
CA GLY A 1 0.94 22.95 10.77
C GLY A 1 2.07 22.08 11.26
N CYS A 2 2.96 21.65 10.39
CA CYS A 2 4.12 20.85 10.78
C CYS A 2 5.26 21.69 11.41
N GLY A 3 5.10 23.01 11.47
CA GLY A 3 6.07 23.91 12.08
C GLY A 3 7.41 23.87 11.36
N ASP A 4 8.49 23.75 12.13
CA ASP A 4 9.87 23.64 11.63
C ASP A 4 10.23 22.25 11.05
N GLY A 5 9.25 21.33 10.96
CA GLY A 5 9.44 20.00 10.41
C GLY A 5 10.13 19.01 11.35
N SER A 6 10.42 19.36 12.61
CA SER A 6 11.12 18.48 13.56
C SER A 6 10.40 17.14 13.76
N LEU A 7 9.08 17.17 13.97
CA LEU A 7 8.30 15.95 14.14
C LEU A 7 8.25 15.13 12.84
N ALA A 8 8.10 15.80 11.69
CA ALA A 8 8.06 15.13 10.40
C ALA A 8 9.38 14.41 10.09
N ALA A 9 10.51 15.04 10.38
CA ALA A 9 11.83 14.44 10.25
C ALA A 9 11.97 13.21 11.15
N ALA A 10 11.63 13.32 12.44
CA ALA A 10 11.72 12.23 13.40
C ALA A 10 10.87 10.99 13.00
N LEU A 11 9.67 11.22 12.48
CA LEU A 11 8.81 10.12 12.00
C LEU A 11 9.42 9.39 10.79
N GLY A 12 10.12 10.13 9.93
CA GLY A 12 10.77 9.59 8.73
C GLY A 12 12.04 8.77 9.01
N GLU A 13 12.65 8.90 10.19
CA GLU A 13 13.92 8.23 10.54
C GLU A 13 13.82 6.70 10.49
N SER A 14 12.68 6.14 10.93
CA SER A 14 12.45 4.68 10.89
C SER A 14 12.46 4.10 9.47
N GLY A 15 12.23 4.94 8.46
CA GLY A 15 12.14 4.56 7.06
C GLY A 15 10.90 3.77 6.66
N ALA A 16 10.06 3.39 7.62
CA ALA A 16 8.78 2.72 7.37
C ALA A 16 7.69 3.66 6.83
N TRP A 17 7.91 4.98 6.95
CA TRP A 17 6.92 6.00 6.61
C TRP A 17 7.43 6.94 5.51
N VAL A 18 6.53 7.31 4.62
CA VAL A 18 6.65 8.51 3.79
C VAL A 18 5.86 9.61 4.49
N VAL A 19 6.52 10.73 4.78
CA VAL A 19 5.97 11.77 5.66
C VAL A 19 5.83 13.06 4.87
N HIS A 20 4.61 13.58 4.80
CA HIS A 20 4.33 14.87 4.19
C HIS A 20 3.83 15.88 5.22
N GLY A 21 4.65 16.89 5.50
CA GLY A 21 4.30 17.99 6.40
C GLY A 21 3.57 19.11 5.67
N LEU A 22 2.44 19.55 6.23
CA LEU A 22 1.67 20.69 5.72
C LEU A 22 1.81 21.89 6.66
N GLU A 23 2.26 23.02 6.12
CA GLU A 23 2.49 24.25 6.90
C GLU A 23 2.04 25.50 6.14
N LYS A 24 1.39 26.45 6.84
CA LYS A 24 0.89 27.69 6.23
C LYS A 24 1.97 28.76 6.16
N ASN A 25 2.85 28.82 7.16
CA ASN A 25 3.90 29.83 7.22
C ASN A 25 5.08 29.47 6.31
N ARG A 26 5.23 30.22 5.21
CA ARG A 26 6.30 30.02 4.23
C ARG A 26 7.71 30.07 4.81
N LYS A 27 7.96 30.84 5.87
CA LYS A 27 9.27 30.87 6.54
C LYS A 27 9.56 29.55 7.26
N LEU A 28 8.55 28.96 7.90
CA LEU A 28 8.64 27.66 8.56
C LEU A 28 8.80 26.54 7.53
N VAL A 29 8.06 26.58 6.43
CA VAL A 29 8.25 25.65 5.28
C VAL A 29 9.70 25.67 4.80
N ALA A 30 10.27 26.85 4.55
CA ALA A 30 11.64 26.97 4.08
C ALA A 30 12.67 26.46 5.12
N ALA A 31 12.44 26.72 6.41
CA ALA A 31 13.29 26.21 7.48
C ALA A 31 13.21 24.69 7.58
N ALA A 32 12.00 24.11 7.52
CA ALA A 32 11.76 22.69 7.58
C ALA A 32 12.43 21.95 6.40
N ARG A 33 12.29 22.48 5.17
CA ARG A 33 12.95 21.90 3.99
C ARG A 33 14.47 21.87 4.13
N ARG A 34 15.10 22.97 4.56
CA ARG A 34 16.55 23.01 4.81
C ARG A 34 16.99 21.99 5.86
N LYS A 35 16.21 21.84 6.93
CA LYS A 35 16.49 20.86 7.98
C LYS A 35 16.41 19.42 7.45
N ILE A 36 15.34 19.09 6.75
CA ILE A 36 15.11 17.76 6.17
C ILE A 36 16.20 17.41 5.14
N GLU A 37 16.58 18.39 4.31
CA GLU A 37 17.67 18.26 3.34
C GLU A 37 19.02 18.02 4.01
N ALA A 38 19.36 18.79 5.06
CA ALA A 38 20.58 18.59 5.83
C ALA A 38 20.65 17.22 6.53
N LEU A 39 19.50 16.62 6.84
CA LEU A 39 19.38 15.25 7.38
C LEU A 39 19.43 14.17 6.28
N GLY A 40 19.51 14.53 5.00
CA GLY A 40 19.53 13.58 3.88
C GLY A 40 18.23 12.79 3.70
N SER A 41 17.13 13.24 4.32
CA SER A 41 15.85 12.53 4.34
C SER A 41 14.82 13.08 3.33
N TYR A 42 15.22 14.09 2.54
CA TYR A 42 14.36 14.73 1.55
C TYR A 42 13.86 13.73 0.50
N GLY A 43 12.58 13.84 0.13
CA GLY A 43 11.89 12.90 -0.75
C GLY A 43 11.06 11.88 0.04
N ARG A 44 11.66 11.22 1.04
CA ARG A 44 10.90 10.42 2.01
C ARG A 44 10.12 11.31 2.99
N VAL A 45 10.77 12.37 3.45
CA VAL A 45 10.14 13.45 4.20
C VAL A 45 10.09 14.67 3.30
N SER A 46 8.91 15.28 3.19
CA SER A 46 8.69 16.49 2.41
C SER A 46 7.80 17.45 3.17
N VAL A 47 7.89 18.73 2.85
CA VAL A 47 7.03 19.77 3.43
C VAL A 47 6.50 20.67 2.33
N GLU A 48 5.20 20.92 2.34
CA GLU A 48 4.51 21.81 1.41
C GLU A 48 3.84 22.99 2.14
N SER A 49 3.81 24.12 1.44
CA SER A 49 3.02 25.28 1.86
C SER A 49 1.54 25.01 1.62
N TRP A 50 0.76 24.81 2.68
CA TRP A 50 -0.68 24.55 2.59
C TRP A 50 -1.46 25.36 3.61
N GLY A 51 -2.57 25.95 3.17
CA GLY A 51 -3.47 26.74 4.01
C GLY A 51 -4.91 26.74 3.50
N GLY A 52 -5.28 25.73 2.70
CA GLY A 52 -6.63 25.52 2.20
C GLY A 52 -7.55 24.89 3.26
N LYS A 53 -8.81 24.67 2.89
CA LYS A 53 -9.77 23.92 3.70
C LYS A 53 -9.70 22.41 3.41
N GLU A 54 -9.48 22.07 2.15
CA GLU A 54 -9.33 20.70 1.67
C GLU A 54 -7.86 20.30 1.69
N LEU A 55 -7.60 19.11 2.22
CA LEU A 55 -6.30 18.48 2.24
C LEU A 55 -5.90 18.06 0.82
N PRO A 56 -4.62 18.20 0.43
CA PRO A 56 -4.15 17.97 -0.93
C PRO A 56 -3.98 16.47 -1.24
N TYR A 57 -4.94 15.64 -0.82
CA TYR A 57 -4.91 14.19 -0.95
C TYR A 57 -6.21 13.67 -1.56
N ALA A 58 -6.07 12.60 -2.33
CA ALA A 58 -7.20 11.78 -2.76
C ALA A 58 -7.90 11.13 -1.55
N ASP A 59 -9.12 10.68 -1.77
CA ASP A 59 -9.87 9.89 -0.79
C ASP A 59 -9.10 8.62 -0.45
N ASN A 60 -9.13 8.20 0.82
CA ASN A 60 -8.48 6.97 1.28
C ASN A 60 -7.00 6.86 0.86
N LEU A 61 -6.17 7.86 1.17
CA LEU A 61 -4.75 7.84 0.81
C LEU A 61 -3.83 7.76 2.04
N VAL A 62 -4.22 8.39 3.15
CA VAL A 62 -3.34 8.64 4.29
C VAL A 62 -3.59 7.62 5.40
N ASN A 63 -2.55 6.92 5.87
CA ASN A 63 -2.67 5.98 6.99
C ASN A 63 -2.76 6.68 8.35
N LEU A 64 -2.08 7.81 8.51
CA LEU A 64 -1.93 8.52 9.77
C LEU A 64 -1.91 10.04 9.53
N VAL A 65 -2.84 10.75 10.14
CA VAL A 65 -2.84 12.20 10.23
C VAL A 65 -2.48 12.62 11.65
N ILE A 66 -1.52 13.52 11.79
CA ILE A 66 -1.10 14.07 13.06
C ILE A 66 -1.29 15.59 13.01
N SER A 67 -2.03 16.14 13.98
CA SER A 67 -2.17 17.59 14.16
C SER A 67 -1.97 17.97 15.61
N ARG A 68 -1.22 19.04 15.88
CA ARG A 68 -1.06 19.60 17.23
C ARG A 68 -2.18 20.56 17.62
N GLU A 69 -3.02 20.94 16.66
CA GLU A 69 -4.14 21.85 16.85
C GLU A 69 -5.36 21.26 16.15
N ALA A 70 -6.44 21.01 16.91
CA ALA A 70 -7.72 20.63 16.32
C ALA A 70 -8.38 21.79 15.56
N ALA A 71 -8.05 23.04 15.93
CA ALA A 71 -8.62 24.24 15.33
C ALA A 71 -8.18 24.36 13.86
N GLY A 72 -9.10 24.05 12.94
CA GLY A 72 -8.89 24.25 11.50
C GLY A 72 -8.95 22.98 10.64
N LEU A 73 -9.08 21.79 11.24
CA LEU A 73 -9.34 20.55 10.50
C LEU A 73 -10.81 20.15 10.65
N GLU A 74 -11.53 20.16 9.54
CA GLU A 74 -12.87 19.58 9.51
C GLU A 74 -12.74 18.05 9.60
N LEU A 75 -13.40 17.44 10.59
CA LEU A 75 -13.29 16.00 10.82
C LEU A 75 -13.72 15.19 9.59
N ALA A 76 -14.75 15.65 8.88
CA ALA A 76 -15.21 15.01 7.64
C ALA A 76 -14.12 14.95 6.58
N GLU A 77 -13.37 16.05 6.42
CA GLU A 77 -12.27 16.13 5.46
C GLU A 77 -11.08 15.22 5.85
N VAL A 78 -10.76 15.15 7.15
CA VAL A 78 -9.74 14.21 7.63
C VAL A 78 -10.18 12.76 7.41
N MET A 79 -11.45 12.44 7.69
CA MET A 79 -11.99 11.11 7.45
C MET A 79 -12.06 10.78 5.95
N ARG A 80 -12.23 11.75 5.06
CA ARG A 80 -12.17 11.55 3.61
C ARG A 80 -10.79 11.03 3.19
N VAL A 81 -9.72 11.70 3.62
CA VAL A 81 -8.35 11.35 3.18
C VAL A 81 -7.77 10.14 3.90
N LEU A 82 -8.23 9.83 5.12
CA LEU A 82 -7.76 8.64 5.83
C LEU A 82 -8.19 7.37 5.08
N VAL A 83 -7.29 6.40 4.96
CA VAL A 83 -7.65 5.02 4.58
C VAL A 83 -8.60 4.43 5.63
N PRO A 84 -9.46 3.46 5.29
CA PRO A 84 -10.17 2.67 6.29
C PRO A 84 -9.22 2.10 7.35
N GLN A 85 -9.60 2.20 8.63
CA GLN A 85 -8.76 1.94 9.81
C GLN A 85 -7.55 2.87 10.01
N GLY A 86 -7.38 3.87 9.14
CA GLY A 86 -6.43 4.96 9.32
C GLY A 86 -6.73 5.79 10.56
N VAL A 87 -5.70 6.43 11.09
CA VAL A 87 -5.73 7.07 12.41
C VAL A 87 -5.55 8.58 12.30
N LEU A 88 -6.38 9.33 13.01
CA LEU A 88 -6.13 10.72 13.37
C LEU A 88 -5.60 10.76 14.81
N LEU A 89 -4.42 11.36 14.99
CA LEU A 89 -3.90 11.78 16.28
C LEU A 89 -3.96 13.31 16.34
N VAL A 90 -4.77 13.83 17.26
CA VAL A 90 -4.88 15.27 17.48
C VAL A 90 -4.51 15.63 18.90
N GLU A 91 -3.61 16.60 19.06
CA GLU A 91 -3.28 17.16 20.36
C GLU A 91 -4.28 18.26 20.72
N ASN A 92 -4.89 18.14 21.90
CA ASN A 92 -5.79 19.12 22.47
C ASN A 92 -5.30 19.46 23.89
N SER A 93 -4.71 20.65 24.04
CA SER A 93 -4.21 21.16 25.32
C SER A 93 -3.28 20.19 26.07
N GLY A 94 -2.33 19.59 25.34
CA GLY A 94 -1.35 18.64 25.89
C GLY A 94 -1.87 17.21 26.07
N LYS A 95 -3.10 16.92 25.66
CA LYS A 95 -3.64 15.54 25.61
C LYS A 95 -3.81 15.10 24.16
N TRP A 96 -3.35 13.90 23.87
CA TRP A 96 -3.54 13.28 22.56
C TRP A 96 -4.86 12.52 22.51
N GLU A 97 -5.70 12.87 21.54
CA GLU A 97 -6.92 12.16 21.20
C GLU A 97 -6.68 11.33 19.94
N ARG A 98 -7.13 10.07 19.98
CA ARG A 98 -7.03 9.11 18.87
C ARG A 98 -8.41 8.85 18.28
N LYS A 99 -8.57 9.08 16.98
CA LYS A 99 -9.76 8.68 16.21
C LYS A 99 -9.36 7.74 15.09
N VAL A 100 -10.21 6.77 14.79
CA VAL A 100 -9.98 5.75 13.76
C VAL A 100 -11.10 5.85 12.75
N LYS A 101 -10.77 5.84 11.45
CA LYS A 101 -11.77 5.71 10.39
C LYS A 101 -12.34 4.30 10.42
N PRO A 102 -13.65 4.09 10.53
CA PRO A 102 -14.23 2.75 10.50
C PRO A 102 -13.98 2.06 9.14
N TRP A 103 -14.00 0.73 9.15
CA TRP A 103 -14.06 -0.04 7.91
C TRP A 103 -15.49 0.06 7.33
N PRO A 104 -15.67 0.40 6.04
CA PRO A 104 -16.99 0.43 5.42
C PRO A 104 -17.57 -0.98 5.25
N ASP A 105 -18.86 -1.16 5.53
CA ASP A 105 -19.56 -2.45 5.36
C ASP A 105 -19.71 -2.84 3.87
N GLU A 106 -19.52 -1.87 2.97
CA GLU A 106 -19.64 -2.02 1.53
C GLU A 106 -18.37 -2.51 0.83
N ILE A 107 -17.22 -2.53 1.53
CA ILE A 107 -15.95 -3.06 0.99
C ILE A 107 -15.82 -4.52 1.40
N ASP A 108 -15.78 -5.40 0.40
CA ASP A 108 -15.59 -6.83 0.60
C ASP A 108 -14.10 -7.20 0.54
N ASP A 109 -13.75 -8.33 1.14
CA ASP A 109 -12.43 -8.94 0.98
C ASP A 109 -12.40 -9.88 -0.23
N TRP A 110 -11.21 -10.13 -0.77
CA TRP A 110 -10.96 -11.11 -1.84
C TRP A 110 -9.86 -12.07 -1.37
N THR A 111 -10.25 -12.96 -0.47
CA THR A 111 -9.36 -13.82 0.34
C THR A 111 -8.69 -14.95 -0.44
N HIS A 112 -9.30 -15.38 -1.56
CA HIS A 112 -8.86 -16.51 -2.40
C HIS A 112 -8.78 -16.08 -3.87
N PHE A 113 -8.20 -16.93 -4.74
CA PHE A 113 -8.14 -16.64 -6.17
C PHE A 113 -9.51 -16.32 -6.79
N LEU A 114 -10.53 -17.13 -6.49
CA LEU A 114 -11.92 -16.88 -6.89
C LEU A 114 -12.72 -16.35 -5.71
N HIS A 115 -12.28 -15.21 -5.17
CA HIS A 115 -12.90 -14.44 -4.07
C HIS A 115 -12.89 -15.12 -2.69
N GLY A 116 -13.62 -16.22 -2.53
CA GLY A 116 -13.84 -16.92 -1.27
C GLY A 116 -13.54 -18.42 -1.32
N PRO A 117 -13.70 -19.13 -0.19
CA PRO A 117 -13.46 -20.58 -0.10
C PRO A 117 -14.50 -21.41 -0.87
N ASP A 118 -15.61 -20.81 -1.30
CA ASP A 118 -16.64 -21.42 -2.14
C ASP A 118 -16.29 -21.45 -3.63
N ASN A 119 -15.15 -20.85 -4.01
CA ASN A 119 -14.63 -20.80 -5.37
C ASN A 119 -15.58 -20.07 -6.35
N ASN A 120 -16.35 -19.11 -5.84
CA ASN A 120 -17.27 -18.30 -6.63
C ASN A 120 -16.65 -16.94 -6.97
N ALA A 121 -16.38 -16.68 -8.25
CA ALA A 121 -15.63 -15.51 -8.72
C ALA A 121 -16.43 -14.18 -8.70
N VAL A 122 -17.16 -13.90 -7.61
CA VAL A 122 -18.06 -12.75 -7.48
C VAL A 122 -17.87 -12.08 -6.12
N SER A 123 -17.47 -10.81 -6.14
CA SER A 123 -17.37 -9.97 -4.94
C SER A 123 -18.74 -9.45 -4.49
N ARG A 124 -18.88 -9.18 -3.19
CA ARG A 124 -20.01 -8.47 -2.59
C ARG A 124 -19.76 -6.97 -2.42
N ASP A 125 -18.62 -6.47 -2.92
CA ASP A 125 -18.26 -5.05 -2.88
C ASP A 125 -19.32 -4.21 -3.59
N LYS A 126 -19.72 -3.10 -2.96
CA LYS A 126 -20.72 -2.17 -3.47
C LYS A 126 -20.16 -0.77 -3.78
N LEU A 127 -18.89 -0.52 -3.49
CA LEU A 127 -18.25 0.77 -3.72
C LEU A 127 -17.62 0.88 -5.10
N VAL A 128 -17.14 -0.24 -5.67
CA VAL A 128 -16.47 -0.22 -6.97
C VAL A 128 -17.49 -0.11 -8.11
N GLY A 129 -17.56 1.09 -8.70
CA GLY A 129 -18.20 1.35 -9.99
C GLY A 129 -17.20 1.49 -11.14
N PRO A 130 -17.63 1.99 -12.31
CA PRO A 130 -16.72 2.30 -13.42
C PRO A 130 -15.58 3.23 -12.95
N PRO A 131 -14.30 2.87 -13.16
CA PRO A 131 -13.18 3.64 -12.65
C PRO A 131 -13.12 5.02 -13.32
N ARG A 132 -13.13 6.10 -12.52
CA ARG A 132 -13.07 7.49 -13.01
C ARG A 132 -11.69 8.15 -12.87
N HIS A 133 -10.83 7.56 -12.05
CA HIS A 133 -9.53 8.09 -11.67
C HIS A 133 -8.64 6.93 -11.23
N ILE A 134 -7.33 7.15 -11.30
CA ILE A 134 -6.33 6.19 -10.85
C ILE A 134 -5.97 6.55 -9.40
N GLN A 135 -6.09 5.58 -8.50
CA GLN A 135 -5.70 5.76 -7.10
C GLN A 135 -4.17 5.71 -6.95
N TRP A 136 -3.54 4.67 -7.49
CA TRP A 136 -2.08 4.52 -7.51
C TRP A 136 -1.64 3.59 -8.63
N ILE A 137 -0.36 3.65 -9.00
CA ILE A 137 0.29 2.75 -9.96
C ILE A 137 1.56 2.22 -9.30
N GLY A 138 1.72 0.89 -9.28
CA GLY A 138 2.91 0.23 -8.77
C GLY A 138 3.84 -0.24 -9.89
N ASP A 139 5.14 -0.27 -9.59
CA ASP A 139 6.13 -0.94 -10.43
C ASP A 139 6.27 -2.45 -10.09
N PRO A 140 6.76 -3.26 -11.04
CA PRO A 140 7.02 -2.93 -12.45
C PRO A 140 5.74 -2.95 -13.30
N LYS A 141 5.62 -2.05 -14.29
CA LYS A 141 4.46 -2.02 -15.20
C LYS A 141 4.36 -3.26 -16.10
N PHE A 142 5.50 -3.73 -16.59
CA PHE A 142 5.65 -4.91 -17.43
C PHE A 142 6.98 -5.58 -17.11
N SER A 143 6.98 -6.91 -16.96
CA SER A 143 8.20 -7.68 -16.70
C SER A 143 8.48 -8.76 -17.76
N ARG A 144 7.45 -9.46 -18.26
CA ARG A 144 7.61 -10.48 -19.30
C ARG A 144 6.84 -10.14 -20.57
N ALA A 145 7.36 -10.60 -21.70
CA ALA A 145 6.66 -10.50 -22.96
C ALA A 145 5.39 -11.38 -22.96
N HIS A 146 4.40 -10.96 -23.75
CA HIS A 146 3.05 -11.52 -23.69
C HIS A 146 2.97 -13.00 -24.11
N GLU A 147 4.00 -13.51 -24.79
CA GLU A 147 4.12 -14.90 -25.22
C GLU A 147 4.75 -15.81 -24.16
N GLN A 148 5.19 -15.27 -23.02
CA GLN A 148 5.81 -16.02 -21.93
C GLN A 148 4.87 -16.07 -20.73
N THR A 149 5.28 -16.80 -19.70
CA THR A 149 4.59 -16.89 -18.41
C THR A 149 4.24 -15.49 -17.91
N ALA A 150 3.01 -15.30 -17.42
CA ALA A 150 2.59 -14.01 -16.90
C ALA A 150 3.47 -13.61 -15.71
N SER A 151 3.98 -12.37 -15.70
CA SER A 151 4.73 -11.85 -14.56
C SER A 151 3.88 -11.77 -13.29
N PHE A 152 2.56 -11.63 -13.42
CA PHE A 152 1.64 -11.53 -12.30
C PHE A 152 0.90 -12.85 -12.15
N SER A 153 1.06 -13.53 -11.01
CA SER A 153 0.59 -14.92 -10.86
C SER A 153 -0.69 -15.07 -10.06
N ALA A 154 -0.81 -14.38 -8.92
CA ALA A 154 -1.93 -14.50 -8.01
C ALA A 154 -2.03 -13.23 -7.18
N ALA A 155 -3.25 -12.85 -6.80
CA ALA A 155 -3.49 -11.75 -5.87
C ALA A 155 -4.72 -12.02 -5.02
N VAL A 156 -4.65 -11.54 -3.77
CA VAL A 156 -5.72 -11.53 -2.79
C VAL A 156 -5.70 -10.20 -2.04
N THR A 157 -6.85 -9.78 -1.54
CA THR A 157 -6.97 -8.58 -0.68
C THR A 157 -7.68 -8.96 0.60
N TYR A 158 -7.11 -8.54 1.73
CA TYR A 158 -7.66 -8.81 3.06
C TYR A 158 -7.43 -7.62 3.97
N ARG A 159 -8.51 -7.08 4.54
CA ARG A 159 -8.47 -6.00 5.57
C ARG A 159 -7.57 -4.82 5.18
N GLY A 160 -7.66 -4.41 3.91
CA GLY A 160 -6.97 -3.22 3.38
C GLY A 160 -5.53 -3.45 2.91
N ARG A 161 -5.07 -4.71 2.92
CA ARG A 161 -3.78 -5.10 2.35
C ARG A 161 -3.98 -5.93 1.09
N MET A 162 -3.13 -5.71 0.10
CA MET A 162 -3.04 -6.51 -1.11
C MET A 162 -1.80 -7.38 -1.04
N PHE A 163 -1.99 -8.69 -1.20
CA PHE A 163 -0.92 -9.67 -1.31
C PHE A 163 -0.91 -10.24 -2.71
N TYR A 164 0.25 -10.24 -3.37
CA TYR A 164 0.34 -10.75 -4.72
C TYR A 164 1.72 -11.31 -5.05
N ILE A 165 1.77 -12.22 -6.03
CA ILE A 165 2.99 -12.87 -6.49
C ILE A 165 3.36 -12.32 -7.85
N ILE A 166 4.58 -11.78 -7.96
CA ILE A 166 5.07 -11.13 -9.18
C ILE A 166 6.52 -11.52 -9.51
N ASP A 167 6.81 -11.73 -10.79
CA ASP A 167 8.17 -11.76 -11.35
C ASP A 167 8.61 -10.33 -11.65
N GLU A 168 9.70 -9.89 -11.03
CA GLU A 168 10.24 -8.53 -11.17
C GLU A 168 11.47 -8.48 -12.09
N THR A 169 11.79 -9.58 -12.79
CA THR A 169 12.90 -9.57 -13.75
C THR A 169 12.60 -8.61 -14.91
N PRO A 170 13.56 -7.76 -15.33
CA PRO A 170 13.37 -6.83 -16.43
C PRO A 170 13.02 -7.52 -17.76
N PRO A 171 12.22 -6.88 -18.63
CA PRO A 171 11.77 -7.44 -19.91
C PRO A 171 12.86 -7.46 -21.00
N VAL A 172 14.14 -7.28 -20.63
CA VAL A 172 15.24 -7.09 -21.59
C VAL A 172 15.62 -8.38 -22.32
N ASP A 173 15.42 -9.54 -21.69
CA ASP A 173 15.68 -10.85 -22.30
C ASP A 173 14.83 -11.92 -21.62
N ILE A 174 14.13 -12.73 -22.42
CA ILE A 174 13.24 -13.81 -21.96
C ILE A 174 14.00 -14.93 -21.24
N ARG A 175 15.31 -15.05 -21.47
CA ARG A 175 16.17 -16.09 -20.89
C ARG A 175 16.61 -15.78 -19.47
N LEU A 176 16.48 -14.53 -19.02
CA LEU A 176 16.79 -14.17 -17.65
C LEU A 176 15.86 -14.91 -16.69
N GLU A 177 16.45 -15.56 -15.70
CA GLU A 177 15.72 -16.28 -14.67
C GLU A 177 14.69 -15.37 -13.97
N ALA A 178 13.55 -15.96 -13.64
CA ALA A 178 12.50 -15.25 -12.92
C ALA A 178 12.93 -14.87 -11.51
N ARG A 179 12.60 -13.64 -11.11
CA ARG A 179 12.80 -13.13 -9.76
C ARG A 179 11.43 -12.92 -9.14
N TRP A 180 10.86 -14.03 -8.70
CA TRP A 180 9.55 -14.07 -8.06
C TRP A 180 9.61 -13.47 -6.66
N SER A 181 8.59 -12.70 -6.32
CA SER A 181 8.40 -12.09 -5.00
C SER A 181 6.95 -12.25 -4.58
N LEU A 182 6.72 -12.61 -3.32
CA LEU A 182 5.47 -12.32 -2.64
C LEU A 182 5.56 -10.89 -2.11
N VAL A 183 4.61 -10.06 -2.51
CA VAL A 183 4.58 -8.63 -2.18
C VAL A 183 3.34 -8.33 -1.37
N ALA A 184 3.51 -7.60 -0.26
CA ALA A 184 2.42 -6.97 0.47
C ALA A 184 2.42 -5.47 0.23
N ARG A 185 1.26 -4.93 -0.10
CA ARG A 185 1.01 -3.50 -0.23
C ARG A 185 -0.20 -3.07 0.57
N ASP A 186 -0.20 -1.81 0.95
CA ASP A 186 -1.44 -1.12 1.30
C ASP A 186 -2.33 -1.01 0.05
N ALA A 187 -3.56 -1.50 0.12
CA ALA A 187 -4.46 -1.54 -1.04
C ALA A 187 -4.98 -0.16 -1.44
N PHE A 188 -4.98 0.80 -0.51
CA PHE A 188 -5.58 2.12 -0.70
C PHE A 188 -4.59 3.15 -1.26
N ASN A 189 -3.30 3.04 -0.92
CA ASN A 189 -2.27 3.97 -1.42
C ASN A 189 -1.10 3.32 -2.16
N GLY A 190 -1.05 2.00 -2.22
CA GLY A 190 -0.05 1.26 -2.99
C GLY A 190 1.33 1.18 -2.35
N MET A 191 1.51 1.69 -1.13
CA MET A 191 2.79 1.60 -0.41
C MET A 191 3.19 0.13 -0.22
N ILE A 192 4.45 -0.19 -0.56
CA ILE A 192 5.02 -1.51 -0.29
C ILE A 192 5.28 -1.62 1.21
N LEU A 193 4.64 -2.58 1.85
CA LEU A 193 4.84 -2.89 3.27
C LEU A 193 6.04 -3.81 3.44
N TRP A 194 6.10 -4.87 2.63
CA TRP A 194 7.24 -5.78 2.56
C TRP A 194 7.25 -6.57 1.26
N LYS A 195 8.42 -7.13 0.95
CA LYS A 195 8.61 -8.09 -0.14
C LYS A 195 9.40 -9.28 0.36
N ARG A 196 8.97 -10.48 -0.02
CA ARG A 196 9.67 -11.73 0.29
C ARG A 196 10.04 -12.44 -1.02
N PRO A 197 11.33 -12.63 -1.32
CA PRO A 197 11.76 -13.42 -2.46
C PRO A 197 11.17 -14.82 -2.41
N MET A 198 10.75 -15.32 -3.57
CA MET A 198 10.30 -16.69 -3.77
C MET A 198 11.37 -17.48 -4.53
N GLN A 199 11.38 -18.80 -4.34
CA GLN A 199 12.38 -19.67 -4.92
C GLN A 199 11.89 -20.17 -6.30
N ARG A 200 11.39 -21.41 -6.38
CA ARG A 200 10.98 -22.06 -7.64
C ARG A 200 9.47 -21.99 -7.82
N TRP A 201 8.96 -20.79 -8.10
CA TRP A 201 7.52 -20.60 -8.35
C TRP A 201 7.07 -21.15 -9.70
N VAL A 202 7.52 -20.57 -10.81
CA VAL A 202 7.28 -21.12 -12.16
C VAL A 202 8.37 -20.68 -13.12
N ASN A 203 8.73 -21.56 -14.06
CA ASN A 203 9.68 -21.26 -15.12
C ASN A 203 9.09 -20.23 -16.10
N GLN A 204 9.83 -19.15 -16.37
CA GLN A 204 9.45 -18.04 -17.25
C GLN A 204 9.21 -18.47 -18.71
N LEU A 205 9.82 -19.55 -19.18
CA LEU A 205 9.80 -19.99 -20.59
C LEU A 205 8.51 -20.71 -21.02
N ARG A 206 7.53 -20.91 -20.12
CA ARG A 206 6.22 -21.42 -20.53
C ARG A 206 5.55 -20.43 -21.48
N ARG A 207 4.91 -20.94 -22.54
CA ARG A 207 4.35 -20.12 -23.62
C ARG A 207 2.97 -19.56 -23.25
N PHE A 208 2.58 -18.45 -23.86
CA PHE A 208 1.23 -17.85 -23.82
C PHE A 208 0.66 -17.62 -22.42
N ARG A 209 1.46 -17.03 -21.51
CA ARG A 209 1.04 -16.77 -20.13
C ARG A 209 0.56 -18.00 -19.38
N SER A 210 0.90 -19.20 -19.87
CA SER A 210 0.46 -20.44 -19.28
C SER A 210 1.28 -20.77 -18.03
N GLY A 211 0.58 -21.30 -17.04
CA GLY A 211 1.16 -21.90 -15.85
C GLY A 211 0.28 -23.07 -15.42
N PRO A 212 0.74 -23.92 -14.49
CA PRO A 212 -0.12 -24.92 -13.88
C PRO A 212 -1.43 -24.30 -13.37
N ALA A 213 -2.57 -24.93 -13.67
CA ALA A 213 -3.90 -24.42 -13.30
C ALA A 213 -4.06 -24.22 -11.79
N SER A 214 -3.27 -24.94 -10.99
CA SER A 214 -3.25 -24.84 -9.52
C SER A 214 -2.48 -23.61 -8.99
N LEU A 215 -1.71 -22.89 -9.81
CA LEU A 215 -0.86 -21.79 -9.33
C LEU A 215 -1.64 -20.72 -8.56
N PRO A 216 -2.79 -20.22 -9.02
CA PRO A 216 -3.46 -19.13 -8.34
C PRO A 216 -4.04 -19.53 -6.97
N PHE A 217 -4.32 -20.81 -6.77
CA PHE A 217 -4.90 -21.37 -5.53
C PHE A 217 -3.91 -21.54 -4.38
N ARG A 218 -2.66 -21.08 -4.57
CA ARG A 218 -1.57 -21.21 -3.61
C ARG A 218 -1.31 -19.93 -2.82
N LEU A 219 -2.22 -18.96 -2.90
CA LEU A 219 -2.19 -17.74 -2.10
C LEU A 219 -3.57 -17.49 -1.51
N VAL A 220 -3.65 -17.43 -0.18
CA VAL A 220 -4.88 -17.15 0.58
C VAL A 220 -4.55 -16.17 1.70
N ALA A 221 -5.46 -15.24 1.99
CA ALA A 221 -5.34 -14.35 3.14
C ALA A 221 -6.63 -14.38 3.97
N GLY A 222 -6.52 -14.56 5.28
CA GLY A 222 -7.64 -14.70 6.20
C GLY A 222 -7.15 -14.98 7.62
N ASP A 223 -8.01 -14.78 8.63
CA ASP A 223 -7.67 -14.97 10.04
C ASP A 223 -6.36 -14.27 10.47
N ASP A 224 -6.17 -13.04 9.98
CA ASP A 224 -4.96 -12.22 10.19
C ASP A 224 -3.66 -12.88 9.72
N ARG A 225 -3.75 -13.81 8.76
CA ARG A 225 -2.63 -14.57 8.21
C ARG A 225 -2.63 -14.58 6.69
N VAL A 226 -1.46 -14.85 6.12
CA VAL A 226 -1.27 -15.15 4.70
C VAL A 226 -0.70 -16.55 4.55
N PHE A 227 -1.38 -17.38 3.78
CA PHE A 227 -1.00 -18.75 3.46
C PHE A 227 -0.45 -18.80 2.03
N VAL A 228 0.77 -19.32 1.88
CA VAL A 228 1.47 -19.31 0.59
C VAL A 228 2.47 -20.46 0.47
N THR A 229 2.74 -20.96 -0.73
CA THR A 229 3.93 -21.80 -0.96
C THR A 229 5.05 -20.96 -1.61
N PHE A 230 6.28 -20.97 -1.08
CA PHE A 230 7.40 -20.22 -1.67
C PHE A 230 8.05 -20.92 -2.87
N ASP A 231 7.72 -22.20 -3.03
CA ASP A 231 8.03 -23.07 -4.17
C ASP A 231 6.76 -23.71 -4.69
N PHE A 232 6.73 -24.08 -5.98
CA PHE A 232 5.58 -24.76 -6.56
C PHE A 232 5.29 -26.11 -5.90
N GLU A 233 6.32 -26.89 -5.57
CA GLU A 233 6.16 -28.19 -4.91
C GLU A 233 6.52 -28.13 -3.41
N GLY A 234 6.68 -26.92 -2.89
CA GLY A 234 7.04 -26.70 -1.49
C GLY A 234 5.86 -26.80 -0.52
N PRO A 235 6.16 -26.78 0.79
CA PRO A 235 5.14 -26.76 1.83
C PRO A 235 4.39 -25.43 1.86
N VAL A 236 3.26 -25.42 2.57
CA VAL A 236 2.55 -24.19 2.92
C VAL A 236 3.29 -23.47 4.04
N HIS A 237 3.46 -22.18 3.88
CA HIS A 237 3.97 -21.25 4.87
C HIS A 237 2.83 -20.36 5.36
N VAL A 238 2.90 -20.00 6.63
CA VAL A 238 1.97 -19.08 7.27
C VAL A 238 2.74 -17.84 7.67
N LEU A 239 2.30 -16.69 7.19
CA LEU A 239 2.87 -15.38 7.50
C LEU A 239 1.87 -14.54 8.27
N ASP A 240 2.37 -13.62 9.07
CA ASP A 240 1.55 -12.54 9.63
C ASP A 240 1.09 -11.61 8.50
N ALA A 241 -0.20 -11.29 8.50
CA ALA A 241 -0.76 -10.33 7.55
C ALA A 241 -0.47 -8.87 7.96
N PHE A 242 -0.16 -8.59 9.23
CA PHE A 242 -0.09 -7.25 9.84
C PHE A 242 1.30 -6.80 10.30
#